data_AF-A0A916VN45-F1
#
_entry.id   AF-A0A916VN45-F1
#
_cell.length_a   1.000
_cell.length_b   1.000
_cell.length_c   1.000
_cell.angle_alpha   90.00
_cell.angle_beta   90.00
_cell.angle_gamma   90.00
#
_symmetry.space_group_name_H-M   'P 1'
#
loop_
_entity.id
_entity.type
_entity.pdbx_description
1 polymer ?
#
loop_
_entity_poly.entity_id
_entity_poly.type
_entity_poly.pdbx_seq_one_letter_code
_entity_poly.pdbx_strand_id
1 'polypeptide(L)'
;MGYDVKTEASGVDWRADVLATKQVKNQLVKLAFEVQWSPQTLEETKQRQDKYARDGIRCCWLFKKLPTSEERQDIPMFQLQFDQSENPTFIN
;
A
#
# COMPACT_ATOMS: atom_id res chain seq x y z
N MET A 1 22.82 -0.93 1.53
CA MET A 1 22.05 -1.57 0.43
C MET A 1 20.58 -1.18 0.53
N GLY A 2 19.88 -1.15 -0.62
CA GLY A 2 18.48 -0.74 -0.75
C GLY A 2 17.49 -1.83 -0.32
N TYR A 3 16.25 -1.74 -0.80
CA TYR A 3 15.23 -2.80 -0.66
C TYR A 3 15.35 -3.79 -1.84
N ASP A 4 15.10 -5.07 -1.57
CA ASP A 4 14.79 -6.08 -2.58
C ASP A 4 13.28 -6.03 -2.88
N VAL A 5 12.90 -6.02 -4.16
CA VAL A 5 11.53 -5.71 -4.58
C VAL A 5 10.97 -6.82 -5.44
N LYS A 6 9.74 -7.22 -5.15
CA LYS A 6 8.92 -8.12 -5.98
C LYS A 6 7.59 -7.47 -6.30
N THR A 7 7.22 -7.48 -7.57
CA THR A 7 5.88 -7.06 -8.03
C THR A 7 4.92 -8.24 -7.96
N GLU A 8 3.63 -7.96 -7.78
CA GLU A 8 2.54 -8.96 -7.72
C GLU A 8 2.79 -10.09 -6.71
N ALA A 9 3.48 -9.78 -5.60
CA ALA A 9 3.84 -10.76 -4.59
C ALA A 9 2.61 -11.21 -3.80
N SER A 10 2.49 -12.51 -3.55
CA SER A 10 1.36 -13.09 -2.81
C SER A 10 1.81 -13.86 -1.58
N GLY A 11 0.97 -13.80 -0.53
CA GLY A 11 1.03 -14.69 0.63
C GLY A 11 -0.09 -15.73 0.58
N VAL A 12 -0.56 -16.16 1.75
CA VAL A 12 -1.61 -17.18 1.86
C VAL A 12 -2.96 -16.67 1.35
N ASP A 13 -3.34 -15.45 1.73
CA ASP A 13 -4.68 -14.87 1.46
C ASP A 13 -4.62 -13.36 1.11
N TRP A 14 -3.44 -12.88 0.75
CA TRP A 14 -3.17 -11.51 0.30
C TRP A 14 -2.27 -11.50 -0.94
N ARG A 15 -2.37 -10.43 -1.72
CA ARG A 15 -1.51 -10.11 -2.85
C ARG A 15 -1.21 -8.62 -2.86
N ALA A 16 0.06 -8.27 -2.92
CA ALA A 16 0.56 -6.90 -3.01
C ALA A 16 0.99 -6.58 -4.45
N ASP A 17 0.65 -5.39 -4.92
CA ASP A 17 1.19 -4.90 -6.19
C ASP A 17 2.72 -4.79 -6.13
N VAL A 18 3.26 -4.32 -5.01
CA VAL A 18 4.70 -4.29 -4.72
C VAL A 18 4.99 -4.70 -3.29
N LEU A 19 5.87 -5.69 -3.11
CA LEU A 19 6.46 -6.04 -1.82
C LEU A 19 7.95 -5.70 -1.83
N ALA A 20 8.35 -4.78 -0.95
CA ALA A 20 9.74 -4.40 -0.71
C ALA A 20 10.23 -5.00 0.60
N THR A 21 11.36 -5.69 0.57
CA THR A 21 11.99 -6.31 1.75
C THR A 21 13.40 -5.81 1.95
N LYS A 22 13.83 -5.71 3.22
CA LYS A 22 15.19 -5.29 3.55
C LYS A 22 15.63 -5.89 4.87
N GLN A 23 16.83 -6.44 4.90
CA GLN A 23 17.45 -6.81 6.17
C GLN A 23 18.01 -5.56 6.85
N VAL A 24 17.58 -5.32 8.08
CA VAL A 24 18.06 -4.24 8.95
C VAL A 24 18.50 -4.85 10.27
N LYS A 25 19.83 -4.86 10.52
CA LYS A 25 20.42 -5.63 11.63
C LYS A 25 19.97 -7.10 11.55
N ASN A 26 19.24 -7.58 12.55
CA ASN A 26 18.74 -8.96 12.64
C ASN A 26 17.23 -9.06 12.36
N GLN A 27 16.64 -8.07 11.67
CA GLN A 27 15.21 -8.03 11.40
C GLN A 27 14.95 -7.84 9.90
N LEU A 28 14.05 -8.68 9.38
CA LEU A 28 13.51 -8.52 8.03
C LEU A 28 12.38 -7.49 8.07
N VAL A 29 12.64 -6.33 7.47
CA VAL A 29 11.61 -5.33 7.20
C VAL A 29 10.86 -5.72 5.94
N LYS A 30 9.52 -5.68 5.98
CA LYS A 30 8.63 -5.87 4.84
C LYS A 30 7.68 -4.69 4.70
N LEU A 31 7.60 -4.12 3.50
CA LEU A 31 6.71 -3.04 3.13
C LEU A 31 5.89 -3.45 1.90
N ALA A 32 4.58 -3.28 1.94
CA ALA A 32 3.70 -3.41 0.79
C ALA A 32 3.28 -2.02 0.29
N PHE A 33 3.25 -1.83 -1.01
CA PHE A 33 2.68 -0.66 -1.68
C PHE A 33 1.57 -1.16 -2.60
N GLU A 34 0.36 -0.63 -2.40
CA GLU A 34 -0.84 -0.99 -3.17
C GLU A 34 -1.29 0.20 -4.00
N VAL A 35 -1.64 -0.04 -5.27
CA VAL A 35 -2.24 0.96 -6.17
C VAL A 35 -3.69 0.60 -6.41
N GLN A 36 -4.60 1.35 -5.79
CA GLN A 36 -6.02 1.07 -5.88
C GLN A 36 -6.71 2.03 -6.86
N TRP A 37 -6.96 1.53 -8.06
CA TRP A 37 -7.61 2.28 -9.15
C TRP A 37 -9.14 2.18 -9.13
N SER A 38 -9.64 0.98 -8.84
CA SER A 38 -11.08 0.71 -8.77
C SER A 38 -11.67 1.16 -7.43
N PRO A 39 -12.98 1.47 -7.37
CA PRO A 39 -13.65 1.71 -6.10
C PRO A 39 -13.40 0.55 -5.12
N GLN A 40 -12.98 0.90 -3.90
CA GLN A 40 -12.81 -0.02 -2.78
C GLN A 40 -13.32 0.70 -1.54
N THR A 41 -14.00 -0.01 -0.66
CA THR A 41 -14.53 0.55 0.58
C THR A 41 -13.46 0.63 1.66
N LEU A 42 -13.70 1.43 2.70
CA LEU A 42 -12.79 1.51 3.84
C LEU A 42 -12.69 0.16 4.57
N GLU A 43 -13.80 -0.57 4.66
CA GLU A 43 -13.86 -1.88 5.29
C GLU A 43 -13.04 -2.93 4.54
N GLU A 44 -13.16 -3.00 3.21
CA GLU A 44 -12.32 -3.88 2.39
C GLU A 44 -10.84 -3.52 2.51
N THR A 45 -10.53 -2.22 2.53
CA THR A 45 -9.15 -1.73 2.73
C THR A 45 -8.60 -2.16 4.07
N LYS A 46 -9.42 -2.05 5.13
CA LYS A 46 -9.06 -2.50 6.48
C LYS A 46 -8.81 -4.01 6.53
N GLN A 47 -9.69 -4.81 5.94
CA GLN A 47 -9.52 -6.26 5.88
C GLN A 47 -8.22 -6.66 5.16
N ARG A 48 -7.87 -5.97 4.07
CA ARG A 48 -6.59 -6.17 3.38
C ARG A 48 -5.40 -5.71 4.23
N GLN A 49 -5.50 -4.55 4.89
CA GLN A 49 -4.47 -4.04 5.80
C GLN A 49 -4.19 -5.01 6.97
N ASP A 50 -5.25 -5.57 7.56
CA ASP A 50 -5.15 -6.49 8.70
C ASP A 50 -4.44 -7.79 8.30
N LYS A 51 -4.63 -8.29 7.06
CA LYS A 51 -3.88 -9.44 6.52
C LYS A 51 -2.39 -9.14 6.36
N TYR A 52 -2.03 -7.96 5.87
CA TYR A 52 -0.64 -7.53 5.81
C TYR A 52 -0.02 -7.45 7.21
N ALA A 53 -0.72 -6.82 8.15
CA ALA A 53 -0.26 -6.66 9.51
C ALA A 53 -0.04 -8.01 10.21
N ARG A 54 -0.97 -8.96 10.04
CA ARG A 54 -0.86 -10.33 10.54
C ARG A 54 0.44 -11.01 10.10
N ASP A 55 0.83 -10.79 8.85
CA ASP A 55 2.03 -11.37 8.28
C ASP A 55 3.28 -10.49 8.53
N GLY A 56 3.19 -9.45 9.36
CA GLY A 56 4.31 -8.56 9.70
C GLY A 56 4.75 -7.66 8.56
N ILE A 57 3.83 -7.32 7.65
CA ILE A 57 4.05 -6.43 6.50
C ILE A 57 3.40 -5.10 6.81
N ARG A 58 4.16 -4.00 6.67
CA ARG A 58 3.59 -2.65 6.76
C ARG A 58 3.10 -2.24 5.39
N CYS A 59 1.82 -1.94 5.25
CA CYS A 59 1.24 -1.58 3.95
C CYS A 59 0.87 -0.09 3.91
N CYS A 60 1.09 0.55 2.77
CA CYS A 60 0.52 1.84 2.43
C CYS A 60 -0.17 1.79 1.06
N TRP A 61 -1.20 2.64 0.91
CA TRP A 61 -2.08 2.64 -0.25
C TRP A 61 -1.97 3.93 -1.05
N LEU A 62 -1.94 3.79 -2.36
CA LEU A 62 -2.05 4.86 -3.33
C LEU A 62 -3.40 4.74 -4.02
N PHE A 63 -4.32 5.64 -3.72
CA PHE A 63 -5.70 5.60 -4.21
C PHE A 63 -5.93 6.61 -5.34
N LYS A 64 -6.66 6.21 -6.38
CA LYS A 64 -7.26 7.19 -7.31
C LYS A 64 -8.32 8.04 -6.61
N LYS A 65 -9.15 7.40 -5.79
CA LYS A 65 -10.17 8.04 -4.95
C LYS A 65 -10.16 7.39 -3.58
N LEU A 66 -10.00 8.20 -2.53
CA LEU A 66 -10.00 7.67 -1.17
C LEU A 66 -11.35 7.06 -0.78
N PRO A 67 -11.35 6.00 0.02
CA PRO A 67 -12.57 5.37 0.53
C PRO A 67 -13.23 6.15 1.68
N THR A 68 -12.53 7.15 2.24
CA THR A 68 -12.97 8.02 3.34
C THR A 68 -12.23 9.35 3.27
N SER A 69 -12.79 10.40 3.86
CA SER A 69 -12.10 11.68 4.07
C SER A 69 -11.35 11.76 5.41
N GLU A 70 -11.48 10.75 6.26
CA GLU A 70 -10.84 10.71 7.59
C GLU A 70 -9.38 10.27 7.50
N GLU A 71 -8.50 10.97 8.22
CA GLU A 71 -7.12 10.54 8.41
C GLU A 71 -7.06 9.30 9.32
N ARG A 72 -6.27 8.30 8.91
CA ARG A 72 -6.16 7.02 9.61
C ARG A 72 -4.70 6.62 9.73
N GLN A 73 -4.19 6.59 10.96
CA GLN A 73 -2.80 6.18 11.22
C GLN A 73 -2.61 4.66 11.07
N ASP A 74 -3.66 3.88 11.28
CA ASP A 74 -3.65 2.42 11.16
C ASP A 74 -3.72 1.93 9.71
N ILE A 75 -4.20 2.78 8.79
CA ILE A 75 -4.31 2.49 7.36
C ILE A 75 -3.71 3.68 6.59
N PRO A 76 -2.39 3.68 6.34
CA PRO A 76 -1.74 4.76 5.59
C PRO A 76 -2.26 4.79 4.15
N MET A 77 -3.07 5.80 3.82
CA MET A 77 -3.67 5.98 2.50
C MET A 77 -3.33 7.36 1.96
N PHE A 78 -2.94 7.42 0.70
CA PHE A 78 -2.57 8.64 0.00
C PHE A 78 -3.40 8.74 -1.27
N GLN A 79 -4.05 9.87 -1.48
CA GLN A 79 -4.72 10.12 -2.76
C GLN A 79 -3.70 10.56 -3.79
N LEU A 80 -3.72 9.90 -4.96
CA LEU A 80 -2.98 10.35 -6.12
C LEU A 80 -3.72 11.52 -6.78
N GLN A 81 -2.98 12.56 -7.15
CA GLN A 81 -3.46 13.62 -8.03
C GLN A 81 -2.99 13.33 -9.45
N PHE A 82 -3.75 13.81 -10.43
CA PHE A 82 -3.44 13.61 -11.84
C PHE A 82 -3.55 14.94 -12.60
N ASP A 83 -2.68 15.12 -13.59
CA ASP A 83 -2.82 16.21 -14.54
C ASP A 83 -3.99 15.95 -15.52
N GLN A 84 -4.22 16.89 -16.45
CA GLN A 84 -5.25 16.76 -17.49
C GLN A 84 -5.01 15.57 -18.44
N SER A 85 -3.80 15.01 -18.46
CA SER A 85 -3.40 13.85 -19.26
C SER A 85 -3.39 12.53 -18.44
N GLU A 86 -3.96 12.54 -17.23
CA GLU A 86 -3.99 11.42 -16.29
C GLU A 86 -2.61 10.94 -15.78
N ASN A 87 -1.56 11.75 -15.85
CA ASN A 87 -0.27 11.41 -15.23
C ASN A 87 -0.28 11.76 -13.74
N PRO A 88 0.28 10.92 -12.84
CA PRO A 88 0.39 11.24 -11.42
C PRO A 88 1.22 12.53 -11.21
N THR A 89 0.70 13.44 -10.37
CA THR A 89 1.38 14.71 -10.04
C THR A 89 1.62 14.86 -8.53
N PHE A 90 2.56 15.73 -8.17
CA PHE A 90 2.78 16.13 -6.78
C PHE A 90 1.84 17.27 -6.39
N ILE A 91 1.60 17.40 -5.08
CA ILE A 91 1.00 18.60 -4.50
C ILE A 91 2.14 19.64 -4.41
N ASN A 92 1.98 20.77 -5.10
CA ASN A 92 2.89 21.92 -4.98
C ASN A 92 2.74 22.61 -3.61
#